data_AF-A0A7V6GJX0-F1
#
_entry.id   AF-A0A7V6GJX0-F1
#
_cell.length_a   1.000
_cell.length_b   1.000
_cell.length_c   1.000
_cell.angle_alpha   90.00
_cell.angle_beta   90.00
_cell.angle_gamma   90.00
#
_symmetry.space_group_name_H-M   'P 1'
#
loop_
_entity.id
_entity.type
_entity.pdbx_description
1 polymer ?
#
loop_
_entity_poly.entity_id
_entity_poly.type
_entity_poly.pdbx_seq_one_letter_code
_entity_poly.pdbx_strand_id
1 'polypeptide(L)' 'MSIPNVDTLLESVDSKYTLCIIIAKRSRELADYFHAKRNMERTNIISPLLETEVTDPLEIAFNEVKEKKISYIRVKDGIK' A
#
# COMPACT_ATOMS: atom_id res chain seq x y z
N MET A 1 10.95 -3.31 10.95
CA MET A 1 11.24 -2.42 9.81
C MET A 1 12.27 -3.02 8.88
N SER A 2 11.86 -4.10 8.22
CA SER A 2 12.52 -4.65 7.03
C SER A 2 11.88 -3.99 5.81
N ILE A 3 12.46 -2.87 5.36
CA ILE A 3 12.00 -2.21 4.13
C ILE A 3 12.66 -2.95 2.96
N PRO A 4 11.89 -3.56 2.05
CA PRO A 4 12.43 -4.26 0.90
C PRO A 4 13.22 -3.32 -0.01
N ASN A 5 14.19 -3.88 -0.74
CA ASN A 5 15.09 -3.10 -1.58
C ASN A 5 14.32 -2.37 -2.69
N VAL A 6 14.49 -1.04 -2.77
CA VAL A 6 13.74 -0.17 -3.68
C VAL A 6 13.89 -0.55 -5.14
N ASP A 7 15.04 -1.07 -5.57
CA ASP A 7 15.27 -1.45 -6.97
C ASP A 7 14.30 -2.55 -7.41
N THR A 8 14.03 -3.53 -6.55
CA THR A 8 13.07 -4.61 -6.86
C THR A 8 11.62 -4.12 -6.94
N LEU A 9 11.27 -3.08 -6.17
CA LEU A 9 9.94 -2.47 -6.25
C LEU A 9 9.80 -1.62 -7.51
N LEU A 10 10.88 -1.01 -7.98
CA LEU A 10 10.87 -0.21 -9.21
C LEU A 10 10.61 -1.07 -10.45
N GLU A 11 10.91 -2.37 -10.43
CA GLU A 11 10.54 -3.27 -11.53
C GLU A 11 9.01 -3.44 -11.67
N SER A 12 8.24 -3.14 -10.62
CA SER A 12 6.77 -3.26 -10.62
C SER A 12 6.03 -1.98 -11.01
N VAL A 13 6.73 -0.84 -11.10
CA VAL A 13 6.13 0.49 -11.30
C VAL A 13 6.88 1.31 -12.33
N ASP A 14 6.19 2.26 -12.95
CA ASP A 14 6.76 3.08 -14.02
C ASP A 14 7.78 4.14 -13.53
N SER A 15 7.64 4.61 -12.29
CA SER A 15 8.47 5.69 -11.74
C SER A 15 8.55 5.65 -10.21
N LYS A 16 9.65 6.18 -9.65
CA LYS A 16 9.85 6.38 -8.21
C LYS A 16 8.72 7.17 -7.55
N TYR A 17 8.17 8.17 -8.26
CA TYR A 17 7.06 8.98 -7.76
C TYR A 17 5.76 8.18 -7.68
N THR A 18 5.50 7.37 -8.70
CA THR A 18 4.35 6.46 -8.74
C THR A 18 4.42 5.47 -7.58
N LEU A 19 5.60 4.88 -7.34
CA LEU A 19 5.84 4.00 -6.19
C LEU A 19 5.50 4.69 -4.86
N CYS A 20 6.02 5.90 -4.65
CA CYS A 20 5.79 6.65 -3.41
C CYS A 20 4.31 6.96 -3.19
N ILE A 21 3.58 7.34 -4.25
CA ILE A 21 2.14 7.60 -4.18
C ILE A 21 1.34 6.34 -3.86
N ILE A 22 1.67 5.20 -4.50
CA ILE A 22 0.99 3.93 -4.25
C ILE A 22 1.17 3.50 -2.81
N ILE A 23 2.42 3.51 -2.32
CA ILE A 23 2.74 3.15 -0.94
C ILE A 23 2.02 4.08 0.03
N ALA A 24 2.11 5.40 -0.16
CA ALA A 24 1.49 6.36 0.73
C ALA A 24 -0.04 6.22 0.81
N LYS A 25 -0.70 5.99 -0.33
CA LYS A 25 -2.15 5.74 -0.36
C LYS A 25 -2.50 4.46 0.39
N ARG A 26 -1.80 3.36 0.08
CA ARG A 26 -2.08 2.08 0.71
C ARG A 26 -1.81 2.09 2.22
N SER A 27 -0.72 2.71 2.66
CA SER A 27 -0.42 2.84 4.08
C SER A 27 -1.49 3.61 4.85
N ARG A 28 -2.16 4.59 4.23
CA ARG A 28 -3.30 5.28 4.85
C ARG A 28 -4.52 4.37 4.98
N GLU A 29 -4.86 3.62 3.94
CA GLU A 29 -5.95 2.64 4.02
C GLU A 29 -5.72 1.60 5.13
N LEU A 30 -4.48 1.13 5.25
CA LEU A 30 -4.09 0.22 6.32
C LEU A 30 -4.13 0.87 7.70
N ALA A 31 -3.69 2.12 7.83
CA ALA A 31 -3.80 2.85 9.09
C ALA A 31 -5.28 2.98 9.50
N ASP A 32 -6.15 3.41 8.59
CA ASP A 32 -7.59 3.52 8.83
C ASP A 32 -8.20 2.16 9.21
N TYR A 33 -7.76 1.07 8.57
CA TYR A 33 -8.15 -0.29 8.94
C TYR A 33 -7.78 -0.63 10.39
N PHE A 34 -6.53 -0.37 10.80
CA PHE A 34 -6.09 -0.64 12.17
C PHE A 34 -6.81 0.23 13.20
N HIS A 35 -7.07 1.49 12.88
CA HIS A 35 -7.87 2.38 13.72
C HIS A 35 -9.30 1.84 13.89
N ALA A 36 -9.99 1.52 12.79
CA ALA A 36 -11.34 0.96 12.83
C ALA A 36 -11.39 -0.38 13.58
N LYS A 37 -10.40 -1.26 13.35
CA LYS A 37 -10.29 -2.55 14.05
C LYS A 37 -10.14 -2.36 15.56
N ARG A 38 -9.35 -1.37 16.00
CA ARG A 38 -9.15 -1.07 17.43
C ARG A 38 -10.42 -0.54 18.09
N ASN A 39 -11.19 0.26 17.38
CA ASN A 39 -12.44 0.85 17.87
C ASN A 39 -13.67 -0.06 17.67
N MET A 40 -13.48 -1.26 17.09
CA MET A 40 -14.57 -2.17 16.69
C MET A 40 -15.61 -1.50 15.78
N GLU A 41 -15.16 -0.59 14.93
CA GLU A 41 -16.00 0.11 13.97
C GLU A 41 -16.27 -0.78 12.76
N ARG A 42 -17.54 -0.88 12.35
CA ARG A 42 -17.92 -1.60 11.13
C ARG A 42 -17.64 -0.70 9.93
N THR A 43 -16.52 -0.95 9.27
CA THR A 43 -16.12 -0.25 8.06
C THR A 43 -15.90 -1.26 6.93
N ASN A 44 -16.00 -0.79 5.69
CA ASN A 44 -15.67 -1.58 4.50
C ASN A 44 -14.20 -1.45 4.10
N ILE A 45 -13.30 -1.15 5.06
CA ILE A 45 -11.88 -0.93 4.78
C ILE A 45 -11.19 -2.28 4.53
N ILE A 46 -10.35 -2.32 3.50
CA ILE A 46 -9.63 -3.51 3.07
C ILE A 46 -8.50 -3.82 4.07
N SER A 47 -8.52 -5.03 4.63
CA SER A 47 -7.47 -5.55 5.50
C SER A 47 -6.12 -5.70 4.78
N PRO A 48 -5.02 -5.96 5.50
CA PRO A 48 -3.79 -6.42 4.87
C PRO A 48 -4.06 -7.60 3.93
N LEU A 49 -3.49 -7.53 2.72
CA LEU A 49 -3.57 -8.56 1.68
C LEU A 49 -2.52 -9.66 1.88
N LEU A 50 -1.54 -9.39 2.75
CA LEU A 50 -0.49 -10.31 3.13
C LEU A 50 -0.65 -10.63 4.61
N GLU A 51 -0.54 -11.92 4.96
CA GLU A 51 -0.44 -12.34 6.36
C GLU A 51 0.95 -11.94 6.88
N THR A 52 0.97 -10.98 7.80
CA THR A 52 2.20 -10.50 8.42
C THR A 52 1.95 -10.17 9.88
N GLU A 53 2.93 -10.50 10.72
CA GLU A 53 2.93 -10.18 12.16
C GLU A 53 3.22 -8.69 12.42
N VAL A 54 3.65 -7.98 11.37
CA VAL A 54 3.96 -6.55 11.44
C VAL A 54 2.66 -5.75 11.46
N THR A 55 2.59 -4.77 12.37
CA THR A 55 1.44 -3.86 12.50
C THR A 55 1.71 -2.47 11.94
N ASP A 56 2.94 -2.18 11.52
CA ASP A 56 3.30 -0.91 10.91
C ASP A 56 2.71 -0.79 9.48
N PRO A 57 1.79 0.15 9.21
CA PRO A 57 1.09 0.26 7.93
C PRO A 57 2.02 0.53 6.74
N LEU A 58 3.18 1.14 6.99
CA LEU A 58 4.15 1.44 5.94
C LEU A 58 4.87 0.17 5.52
N GLU A 59 5.40 -0.58 6.48
CA GLU A 59 6.09 -1.84 6.23
C GLU A 59 5.19 -2.88 5.52
N ILE A 60 3.90 -2.96 5.89
CA ILE A 60 2.92 -3.81 5.22
C ILE A 60 2.74 -3.38 3.76
N ALA A 61 2.56 -2.08 3.49
CA ALA A 61 2.37 -1.58 2.13
C ALA A 61 3.58 -1.89 1.22
N PHE A 62 4.81 -1.74 1.74
CA PHE A 62 6.01 -2.12 1.02
C PHE A 62 6.04 -3.62 0.66
N ASN A 63 5.66 -4.48 1.60
CA ASN A 63 5.62 -5.92 1.35
C ASN A 63 4.51 -6.31 0.36
N GLU A 64 3.33 -5.67 0.43
CA GLU A 64 2.25 -5.91 -0.54
C GLU A 64 2.63 -5.49 -1.97
N VAL A 65 3.38 -4.39 -2.13
CA VAL A 65 3.90 -3.97 -3.44
C VAL A 65 4.95 -4.96 -3.95
N LYS A 66 5.86 -5.42 -3.09
CA LYS A 66 6.87 -6.44 -3.43
C LYS A 66 6.23 -7.74 -3.93
N GLU A 67 5.17 -8.20 -3.27
CA GLU A 67 4.42 -9.40 -3.64
C GLU A 67 3.47 -9.19 -4.84
N LYS A 68 3.50 -8.01 -5.47
CA LYS A 68 2.66 -7.62 -6.62
C LYS A 68 1.16 -7.83 -6.39
N LYS A 69 0.70 -7.68 -5.14
CA LYS A 69 -0.72 -7.81 -4.75
C LYS A 69 -1.53 -6.55 -5.02
N ILE A 70 -0.85 -5.41 -5.21
CA ILE A 70 -1.46 -4.12 -5.47
C ILE A 70 -1.33 -3.77 -6.95
N SER A 71 -2.44 -3.40 -7.57
CA SER A 71 -2.47 -2.82 -8.91
C SER A 71 -2.86 -1.35 -8.84
N TYR A 72 -2.34 -0.53 -9.75
CA TYR A 72 -2.66 0.88 -9.83
C TYR A 72 -3.10 1.25 -11.23
N ILE A 73 -4.07 2.14 -11.31
CA ILE A 73 -4.51 2.72 -12.58
C ILE A 73 -4.06 4.17 -12.58
N ARG A 74 -3.25 4.52 -13.57
CA ARG A 74 -2.89 5.91 -13.80
C ARG A 74 -4.00 6.55 -14.64
N VAL A 75 -4.78 7.44 -14.02
CA VAL A 75 -5.68 8.32 -14.77
C VAL A 75 -4.79 9.29 -15.56
N LYS A 76 -4.64 9.06 -16.86
CA LYS A 76 -4.04 10.06 -17.74
C LYS A 76 -5.04 11.21 -17.84
N ASP A 77 -4.62 12.38 -17.38
CA ASP A 77 -5.32 13.63 -17.60
C ASP A 77 -5.53 13.81 -19.10
N GLY A 78 -6.79 13.85 -19.48
CA GLY A 78 -7.26 14.04 -20.84
C GLY A 78 -8.45 14.98 -20.81
N ILE A 79 -8.26 16.18 -20.27
CA ILE A 79 -9.16 17.29 -20.56
C ILE A 79 -8.55 17.98 -21.77
N LYS A 80 -9.08 17.65 -22.95
CA LYS A 80 -8.86 18.42 -24.18
C LYS A 80 -9.92 19.50 -24.29
#